data_AF-A0A5J4WFV0-F1
#
_entry.id   AF-A0A5J4WFV0-F1
#
_cell.length_a   1.000
_cell.length_b   1.000
_cell.length_c   1.000
_cell.angle_alpha   90.00
_cell.angle_beta   90.00
_cell.angle_gamma   90.00
#
_symmetry.space_group_name_H-M   'P 1'
#
loop_
_entity.id
_entity.type
_entity.pdbx_description
1 polymer ?
#
loop_
_entity_poly.entity_id
_entity_poly.type
_entity_poly.pdbx_seq_one_letter_code
_entity_poly.pdbx_strand_id
1 'polypeptide(L)'
;MDQEEENDDEKQEDQEEKELLKKIEHIQWEWNDEKEALFKKGINLTKSNRIVRREKNAAASFTGFLFKKRKLSDSIEGCSEFGDLVMSELKISSEKDQYINDIINSLLALAYLAENKENHPRILKDNYLSQLNQYLTEGHTYSFCYILRLLAMLLQTGEPETKLNVIESINKSRVQQISEMRDDKETAASAKILIEEMNYT
;
A
#
# COMPACT_ATOMS: atom_id res chain seq x y z
N MET A 1 -19.81 17.36 37.63
CA MET A 1 -18.44 16.91 37.34
C MET A 1 -18.62 15.44 37.11
N ASP A 2 -18.97 15.09 35.87
CA ASP A 2 -19.34 13.74 35.50
C ASP A 2 -18.12 13.19 34.80
N GLN A 3 -17.36 12.37 35.53
CA GLN A 3 -16.19 11.69 35.00
C GLN A 3 -16.68 10.49 34.20
N GLU A 4 -16.34 10.47 32.93
CA GLU A 4 -16.52 9.37 32.00
C GLU A 4 -15.82 8.12 32.57
N GLU A 5 -16.61 7.15 33.02
CA GLU A 5 -16.16 5.77 33.21
C GLU A 5 -15.88 5.20 31.80
N GLU A 6 -14.67 5.43 31.28
CA GLU A 6 -14.15 4.70 30.13
C GLU A 6 -14.22 3.20 30.44
N ASN A 7 -15.08 2.49 29.71
CA ASN A 7 -15.32 1.05 29.83
C ASN A 7 -14.00 0.27 29.87
N ASP A 8 -13.75 -0.42 30.98
CA ASP A 8 -12.58 -1.30 31.16
C ASP A 8 -12.49 -2.40 30.09
N ASP A 9 -13.63 -2.76 29.47
CA ASP A 9 -13.70 -3.73 28.37
C ASP A 9 -13.01 -3.24 27.08
N GLU A 10 -13.15 -1.95 26.72
CA GLU A 10 -12.46 -1.38 25.54
C GLU A 10 -10.95 -1.33 25.75
N LYS A 11 -10.49 -1.03 26.96
CA LYS A 11 -9.06 -1.02 27.30
C LYS A 11 -8.44 -2.41 27.25
N GLN A 12 -9.21 -3.45 27.57
CA GLN A 12 -8.75 -4.83 27.54
C GLN A 12 -8.64 -5.36 26.10
N GLU A 13 -9.60 -5.05 25.24
CA GLU A 13 -9.58 -5.43 23.82
C GLU A 13 -8.38 -4.79 23.09
N ASP A 14 -8.11 -3.51 23.39
CA ASP A 14 -6.98 -2.74 22.88
C ASP A 14 -5.60 -3.28 23.34
N GLN A 15 -5.57 -3.95 24.48
CA GLN A 15 -4.37 -4.56 25.06
C GLN A 15 -4.10 -5.93 24.42
N GLU A 16 -5.15 -6.73 24.24
CA GLU A 16 -5.09 -8.05 23.58
C GLU A 16 -4.67 -7.92 22.11
N GLU A 17 -5.19 -6.92 21.40
CA GLU A 17 -4.78 -6.62 20.02
C GLU A 17 -3.30 -6.23 19.95
N LYS A 18 -2.82 -5.36 20.84
CA LYS A 18 -1.39 -4.97 20.91
C LYS A 18 -0.48 -6.15 21.22
N GLU A 19 -0.90 -7.09 22.07
CA GLU A 19 -0.16 -8.32 22.33
C GLU A 19 -0.14 -9.27 21.14
N LEU A 20 -1.26 -9.42 20.43
CA LEU A 20 -1.35 -10.19 19.19
C LEU A 20 -0.43 -9.62 18.11
N LEU A 21 -0.43 -8.30 17.93
CA LEU A 21 0.44 -7.61 16.98
C LEU A 21 1.93 -7.84 17.31
N LYS A 22 2.32 -7.76 18.58
CA LYS A 22 3.69 -8.10 19.03
C LYS A 22 4.06 -9.56 18.77
N LYS A 23 3.12 -10.49 18.99
CA LYS A 23 3.32 -11.92 18.72
C LYS A 23 3.52 -12.18 17.23
N ILE A 24 2.77 -11.50 16.37
CA ILE A 24 2.86 -11.63 14.91
C ILE A 24 4.11 -10.94 14.35
N GLU A 25 4.54 -9.83 14.95
CA GLU A 25 5.74 -9.07 14.55
C GLU A 25 7.03 -9.91 14.62
N HIS A 26 7.06 -10.96 15.45
CA HIS A 26 8.20 -11.86 15.60
C HIS A 26 8.05 -13.19 14.86
N ILE A 27 6.93 -13.44 14.18
CA ILE A 27 6.81 -14.61 13.30
C ILE A 27 7.72 -14.35 12.09
N GLN A 28 8.89 -14.98 12.09
CA GLN A 28 9.70 -15.08 10.89
C GLN A 28 8.88 -15.85 9.85
N TRP A 29 8.37 -15.12 8.86
CA TRP A 29 7.73 -15.71 7.70
C TRP A 29 8.78 -16.47 6.89
N GLU A 30 9.02 -17.72 7.28
CA GLU A 30 9.88 -18.63 6.54
C GLU A 30 9.19 -19.04 5.25
N TRP A 31 9.89 -18.87 4.14
CA TRP A 31 9.47 -19.38 2.83
C TRP A 31 9.59 -20.91 2.86
N ASN A 32 8.56 -21.62 2.41
CA ASN A 32 8.54 -23.08 2.36
C ASN A 32 7.83 -23.56 1.09
N ASP A 33 7.92 -24.86 0.80
CA ASP A 33 7.39 -25.45 -0.43
C ASP A 33 5.88 -25.24 -0.61
N GLU A 34 5.12 -25.24 0.48
CA GLU A 34 3.67 -25.00 0.45
C GLU A 34 3.35 -23.56 0.04
N LYS A 35 4.04 -22.58 0.64
CA LYS A 35 3.91 -21.17 0.28
C LYS A 35 4.36 -20.92 -1.15
N GLU A 36 5.43 -21.58 -1.60
CA GLU A 36 5.88 -21.52 -2.98
C GLU A 36 4.84 -22.10 -3.94
N ALA A 37 4.18 -23.20 -3.59
CA ALA A 37 3.10 -23.77 -4.38
C ALA A 37 1.86 -22.87 -4.45
N LEU A 38 1.43 -22.29 -3.31
CA LEU A 38 0.33 -21.32 -3.25
C LEU A 38 0.67 -20.05 -4.02
N PHE A 39 1.90 -19.59 -3.93
CA PHE A 39 2.41 -18.47 -4.69
C PHE A 39 2.38 -18.76 -6.19
N LYS A 40 2.95 -19.89 -6.64
CA LYS A 40 2.88 -20.36 -8.04
C LYS A 40 1.44 -20.47 -8.55
N LYS A 41 0.52 -20.93 -7.70
CA LYS A 41 -0.91 -20.92 -8.01
C LYS A 41 -1.42 -19.49 -8.21
N GLY A 42 -1.14 -18.57 -7.29
CA GLY A 42 -1.48 -17.14 -7.43
C GLY A 42 -0.97 -16.52 -8.74
N ILE A 43 0.27 -16.81 -9.13
CA ILE A 43 0.85 -16.39 -10.43
C ILE A 43 0.00 -16.87 -11.61
N ASN A 44 -0.36 -18.15 -11.60
CA ASN A 44 -1.15 -18.74 -12.69
C ASN A 44 -2.55 -18.12 -12.75
N LEU A 45 -3.11 -17.73 -11.59
CA LEU A 45 -4.40 -17.04 -11.55
C LEU A 45 -4.31 -15.63 -12.14
N THR A 46 -3.27 -14.84 -11.80
CA THR A 46 -3.11 -13.47 -12.34
C THR A 46 -2.90 -13.47 -13.86
N LYS A 47 -2.19 -14.48 -14.40
CA LYS A 47 -1.98 -14.65 -15.85
C LYS A 47 -3.18 -15.20 -16.61
N SER A 48 -4.16 -15.79 -15.92
CA SER A 48 -5.26 -16.51 -16.59
C SER A 48 -6.25 -15.58 -17.26
N ASN A 49 -6.54 -15.81 -18.54
CA ASN A 49 -7.62 -15.09 -19.25
C ASN A 49 -9.02 -15.66 -18.95
N ARG A 50 -9.11 -16.74 -18.17
CA ARG A 50 -10.37 -17.43 -17.84
C ARG A 50 -10.96 -17.01 -16.50
N ILE A 51 -10.19 -16.25 -15.73
CA ILE A 51 -10.47 -15.86 -14.36
C ILE A 51 -11.00 -14.44 -14.35
N VAL A 52 -12.02 -14.18 -13.54
CA VAL A 52 -12.64 -12.85 -13.47
C VAL A 52 -11.70 -11.87 -12.77
N ARG A 53 -11.71 -10.59 -13.19
CA ARG A 53 -10.79 -9.54 -12.70
C ARG A 53 -10.62 -9.56 -11.17
N ARG A 54 -11.72 -9.69 -10.43
CA ARG A 54 -11.71 -9.76 -8.96
C ARG A 54 -10.76 -10.82 -8.37
N GLU A 55 -10.67 -11.99 -8.99
CA GLU A 55 -9.78 -13.06 -8.54
C GLU A 55 -8.30 -12.74 -8.83
N LYS A 56 -8.03 -12.02 -9.93
CA LYS A 56 -6.70 -11.49 -10.24
C LYS A 56 -6.30 -10.41 -9.25
N ASN A 57 -7.20 -9.47 -8.94
CA ASN A 57 -7.00 -8.43 -7.93
C ASN A 57 -6.64 -9.03 -6.58
N ALA A 58 -7.39 -10.06 -6.15
CA ALA A 58 -7.14 -10.76 -4.89
C ALA A 58 -5.76 -11.45 -4.88
N ALA A 59 -5.40 -12.14 -5.98
CA ALA A 59 -4.10 -12.79 -6.10
C ALA A 59 -2.94 -11.78 -6.15
N ALA A 60 -3.11 -10.65 -6.82
CA ALA A 60 -2.12 -9.58 -6.87
C ALA A 60 -1.95 -8.90 -5.50
N SER A 61 -3.04 -8.61 -4.80
CA SER A 61 -3.02 -8.04 -3.45
C SER A 61 -2.34 -8.98 -2.45
N PHE A 62 -2.73 -10.26 -2.46
CA PHE A 62 -2.10 -11.29 -1.64
C PHE A 62 -0.59 -11.39 -1.93
N THR A 63 -0.21 -11.33 -3.21
CA THR A 63 1.20 -11.28 -3.59
C THR A 63 1.89 -10.06 -2.99
N GLY A 64 1.35 -8.85 -3.14
CA GLY A 64 1.97 -7.66 -2.56
C GLY A 64 2.12 -7.74 -1.04
N PHE A 65 1.16 -8.36 -0.35
CA PHE A 65 1.25 -8.62 1.09
C PHE A 65 2.35 -9.62 1.44
N LEU A 66 2.47 -10.73 0.71
CA LEU A 66 3.54 -11.71 0.90
C LEU A 66 4.94 -11.12 0.63
N PHE A 67 5.03 -10.16 -0.29
CA PHE A 67 6.27 -9.52 -0.72
C PHE A 67 6.59 -8.21 0.00
N LYS A 68 5.90 -7.93 1.11
CA LYS A 68 6.20 -6.78 1.95
C LYS A 68 7.70 -6.69 2.26
N LYS A 69 8.30 -5.51 2.01
CA LYS A 69 9.75 -5.23 2.17
C LYS A 69 10.69 -6.05 1.27
N ARG A 70 10.17 -6.86 0.35
CA ARG A 70 10.97 -7.70 -0.56
C ARG A 70 10.85 -7.21 -1.99
N LYS A 71 11.92 -7.39 -2.76
CA LYS A 71 11.90 -7.16 -4.20
C LYS A 71 11.04 -8.23 -4.86
N LEU A 72 10.13 -7.84 -5.76
CA LEU A 72 9.22 -8.81 -6.38
C LEU A 72 9.91 -9.81 -7.32
N SER A 73 11.11 -9.49 -7.82
CA SER A 73 11.85 -10.38 -8.73
C SER A 73 12.73 -11.42 -8.04
N ASP A 74 12.96 -11.30 -6.72
CA ASP A 74 13.89 -12.19 -6.01
C ASP A 74 13.30 -13.58 -5.70
N SER A 75 12.00 -13.78 -5.90
CA SER A 75 11.29 -14.99 -5.48
C SER A 75 11.04 -16.02 -6.56
N ILE A 76 11.26 -15.70 -7.83
CA ILE A 76 11.01 -16.64 -8.92
C ILE A 76 12.12 -16.50 -9.96
N GLU A 77 13.03 -17.46 -9.91
CA GLU A 77 14.02 -17.64 -10.96
C GLU A 77 13.31 -17.80 -12.33
N GLY A 78 13.67 -16.94 -13.30
CA GLY A 78 13.11 -16.98 -14.66
C GLY A 78 11.76 -16.27 -14.87
N CYS A 79 11.25 -15.48 -13.92
CA CYS A 79 9.98 -14.75 -14.06
C CYS A 79 10.12 -13.23 -13.83
N SER A 80 11.03 -12.57 -14.55
CA SER A 80 11.19 -11.11 -14.47
C SER A 80 9.89 -10.34 -14.76
N GLU A 81 9.06 -10.85 -15.68
CA GLU A 81 7.75 -10.30 -16.07
C GLU A 81 6.68 -10.40 -14.98
N PHE A 82 6.85 -11.29 -13.99
CA PHE A 82 5.87 -11.45 -12.91
C PHE A 82 5.75 -10.19 -12.06
N GLY A 83 6.90 -9.57 -11.79
CA GLY A 83 7.00 -8.24 -11.18
C GLY A 83 6.03 -7.25 -11.81
N ASP A 84 6.12 -7.14 -13.13
CA ASP A 84 5.38 -6.15 -13.90
C ASP A 84 3.89 -6.49 -13.99
N LEU A 85 3.53 -7.78 -14.07
CA LEU A 85 2.14 -8.23 -14.07
C LEU A 85 1.42 -7.91 -12.76
N VAL A 86 2.04 -8.23 -11.61
CA VAL A 86 1.44 -7.92 -10.30
C VAL A 86 1.30 -6.41 -10.12
N MET A 87 2.34 -5.65 -10.46
CA MET A 87 2.29 -4.19 -10.37
C MET A 87 1.21 -3.60 -11.27
N SER A 88 1.08 -4.09 -12.51
CA SER A 88 0.02 -3.67 -13.43
C SER A 88 -1.36 -3.95 -12.85
N GLU A 89 -1.60 -5.17 -12.35
CA GLU A 89 -2.92 -5.53 -11.80
C GLU A 89 -3.26 -4.70 -10.55
N LEU A 90 -2.28 -4.46 -9.67
CA LEU A 90 -2.47 -3.63 -8.48
C LEU A 90 -2.83 -2.18 -8.84
N LYS A 91 -2.16 -1.58 -9.83
CA LYS A 91 -2.48 -0.22 -10.31
C LYS A 91 -3.86 -0.15 -10.96
N ILE A 92 -4.19 -1.13 -11.78
CA ILE A 92 -5.51 -1.25 -12.41
C ILE A 92 -6.62 -1.43 -11.35
N SER A 93 -6.32 -2.10 -10.24
CA SER A 93 -7.27 -2.37 -9.17
C SER A 93 -7.43 -1.20 -8.19
N SER A 94 -6.48 -0.27 -8.16
CA SER A 94 -6.53 0.94 -7.35
C SER A 94 -7.27 2.12 -8.01
N GLU A 95 -7.75 1.94 -9.24
CA GLU A 95 -8.48 2.96 -9.98
C GLU A 95 -9.82 3.32 -9.31
N LYS A 96 -10.23 4.59 -9.43
CA LYS A 96 -11.39 5.19 -8.75
C LYS A 96 -12.73 4.47 -9.00
N ASP A 97 -12.86 3.75 -10.12
CA ASP A 97 -14.10 3.07 -10.54
C ASP A 97 -14.14 1.57 -10.18
N GLN A 98 -13.20 1.11 -9.34
CA GLN A 98 -13.17 -0.27 -8.85
C GLN A 98 -13.98 -0.45 -7.56
N TYR A 99 -14.18 -1.71 -7.15
CA TYR A 99 -14.78 -2.01 -5.86
C TYR A 99 -13.91 -1.44 -4.73
N ILE A 100 -14.55 -0.80 -3.74
CA ILE A 100 -13.86 -0.13 -2.62
C ILE A 100 -12.79 -1.03 -1.99
N ASN A 101 -13.13 -2.29 -1.71
CA ASN A 101 -12.20 -3.24 -1.11
C ASN A 101 -11.01 -3.58 -2.03
N ASP A 102 -11.22 -3.61 -3.35
CA ASP A 102 -10.14 -3.86 -4.32
C ASP A 102 -9.19 -2.67 -4.36
N ILE A 103 -9.72 -1.44 -4.32
CA ILE A 103 -8.92 -0.21 -4.27
C ILE A 103 -8.04 -0.21 -3.02
N ILE A 104 -8.66 -0.43 -1.86
CA ILE A 104 -7.99 -0.42 -0.56
C ILE A 104 -6.88 -1.48 -0.51
N ASN A 105 -7.21 -2.72 -0.84
CA ASN A 105 -6.25 -3.82 -0.80
C ASN A 105 -5.08 -3.59 -1.76
N SER A 106 -5.35 -3.03 -2.94
CA SER A 106 -4.32 -2.81 -3.95
C SER A 106 -3.37 -1.67 -3.57
N LEU A 107 -3.90 -0.56 -3.04
CA LEU A 107 -3.07 0.55 -2.54
C LEU A 107 -2.23 0.11 -1.34
N LEU A 108 -2.81 -0.68 -0.43
CA LEU A 108 -2.07 -1.21 0.71
C LEU A 108 -0.97 -2.18 0.29
N ALA A 109 -1.25 -3.06 -0.67
CA ALA A 109 -0.28 -3.98 -1.24
C ALA A 109 0.88 -3.22 -1.92
N LEU A 110 0.57 -2.17 -2.69
CA LEU A 110 1.58 -1.30 -3.27
C LEU A 110 2.41 -0.59 -2.19
N ALA A 111 1.80 -0.12 -1.10
CA ALA A 111 2.53 0.52 -0.01
C ALA A 111 3.54 -0.45 0.65
N TYR A 112 3.15 -1.71 0.88
CA TYR A 112 4.07 -2.72 1.42
C TYR A 112 5.19 -3.10 0.46
N LEU A 113 4.91 -3.12 -0.84
CA LEU A 113 5.95 -3.31 -1.86
C LEU A 113 6.89 -2.12 -1.94
N ALA A 114 6.37 -0.90 -1.74
CA ALA A 114 7.15 0.33 -1.70
C ALA A 114 8.12 0.38 -0.51
N GLU A 115 7.96 -0.45 0.53
CA GLU A 115 8.97 -0.53 1.60
C GLU A 115 10.33 -1.07 1.10
N ASN A 116 10.37 -1.67 -0.10
CA ASN A 116 11.62 -2.01 -0.78
C ASN A 116 11.85 -1.08 -1.99
N LYS A 117 12.91 -0.29 -1.93
CA LYS A 117 13.27 0.70 -2.96
C LYS A 117 13.49 0.13 -4.36
N GLU A 118 13.86 -1.14 -4.49
CA GLU A 118 14.02 -1.77 -5.80
C GLU A 118 12.69 -1.98 -6.53
N ASN A 119 11.55 -1.91 -5.83
CA ASN A 119 10.23 -1.95 -6.44
C ASN A 119 9.76 -0.58 -6.96
N HIS A 120 10.39 0.53 -6.54
CA HIS A 120 9.92 1.89 -6.85
C HIS A 120 9.81 2.18 -8.35
N PRO A 121 10.81 1.87 -9.21
CA PRO A 121 10.69 2.16 -10.64
C PRO A 121 9.46 1.49 -11.28
N ARG A 122 9.10 0.28 -10.84
CA ARG A 122 7.91 -0.44 -11.32
C ARG A 122 6.61 0.18 -10.82
N ILE A 123 6.57 0.58 -9.55
CA ILE A 123 5.42 1.27 -8.95
C ILE A 123 5.17 2.60 -9.67
N LEU A 124 6.22 3.38 -9.94
CA LEU A 124 6.10 4.72 -10.52
C LEU A 124 5.91 4.73 -12.04
N LYS A 125 6.12 3.60 -12.71
CA LYS A 125 5.93 3.45 -14.17
C LYS A 125 4.52 3.87 -14.60
N ASP A 126 4.39 4.25 -15.87
CA ASP A 126 3.13 4.53 -16.55
C ASP A 126 2.35 5.73 -15.96
N ASN A 127 3.10 6.75 -15.51
CA ASN A 127 2.58 7.99 -14.93
C ASN A 127 1.66 7.78 -13.71
N TYR A 128 1.92 6.73 -12.93
CA TYR A 128 1.04 6.34 -11.84
C TYR A 128 0.91 7.42 -10.75
N LEU A 129 1.96 8.23 -10.50
CA LEU A 129 1.88 9.37 -9.57
C LEU A 129 0.85 10.42 -10.00
N SER A 130 0.76 10.69 -11.31
CA SER A 130 -0.25 11.62 -11.83
C SER A 130 -1.66 11.11 -11.57
N GLN A 131 -1.87 9.80 -11.68
CA GLN A 131 -3.17 9.17 -11.39
C GLN A 131 -3.50 9.28 -9.90
N LEU A 132 -2.54 8.97 -9.01
CA LEU A 132 -2.71 9.13 -7.57
C LEU A 132 -3.04 10.58 -7.18
N ASN A 133 -2.37 11.56 -7.79
CA ASN A 133 -2.65 12.97 -7.54
C ASN A 133 -4.05 13.38 -8.01
N GLN A 134 -4.49 12.86 -9.16
CA GLN A 134 -5.87 13.03 -9.63
C GLN A 134 -6.86 12.43 -8.64
N TYR A 135 -6.59 11.24 -8.09
CA TYR A 135 -7.44 10.61 -7.09
C TYR A 135 -7.50 11.40 -5.78
N LEU A 136 -6.42 12.05 -5.34
CA LEU A 136 -6.46 12.94 -4.17
C LEU A 136 -7.32 14.19 -4.43
N THR A 137 -7.37 14.66 -5.69
CA THR A 137 -8.07 15.89 -6.07
C THR A 137 -9.56 15.65 -6.36
N GLU A 138 -9.87 14.59 -7.11
CA GLU A 138 -11.20 14.30 -7.65
C GLU A 138 -11.83 13.04 -7.06
N GLY A 139 -11.04 12.21 -6.37
CA GLY A 139 -11.43 10.89 -5.92
C GLY A 139 -12.30 10.86 -4.67
N HIS A 140 -12.70 9.64 -4.30
CA HIS A 140 -13.48 9.41 -3.10
C HIS A 140 -12.59 9.45 -1.86
N THR A 141 -13.12 10.00 -0.77
CA THR A 141 -12.34 10.25 0.45
C THR A 141 -11.83 8.97 1.13
N TYR A 142 -12.48 7.82 0.93
CA TYR A 142 -12.12 6.57 1.59
C TYR A 142 -10.75 6.00 1.16
N SER A 143 -10.22 6.36 0.00
CA SER A 143 -8.92 5.87 -0.48
C SER A 143 -7.75 6.78 -0.11
N PHE A 144 -8.01 7.99 0.39
CA PHE A 144 -6.97 8.99 0.65
C PHE A 144 -5.92 8.50 1.64
N CYS A 145 -6.32 7.83 2.71
CA CYS A 145 -5.40 7.28 3.71
C CYS A 145 -4.39 6.32 3.07
N TYR A 146 -4.85 5.41 2.20
CA TYR A 146 -4.00 4.42 1.54
C TYR A 146 -3.11 5.02 0.45
N ILE A 147 -3.61 6.02 -0.28
CA ILE A 147 -2.80 6.79 -1.24
C ILE A 147 -1.67 7.51 -0.50
N LEU A 148 -2.02 8.25 0.56
CA LEU A 148 -1.04 9.00 1.36
C LEU A 148 -0.02 8.06 2.02
N ARG A 149 -0.46 6.88 2.48
CA ARG A 149 0.43 5.85 3.00
C ARG A 149 1.43 5.36 1.95
N LEU A 150 0.98 5.05 0.73
CA LEU A 150 1.86 4.65 -0.37
C LEU A 150 2.89 5.76 -0.68
N LEU A 151 2.43 7.01 -0.81
CA LEU A 151 3.31 8.15 -1.09
C LEU A 151 4.33 8.37 0.05
N ALA A 152 3.91 8.24 1.31
CA ALA A 152 4.80 8.33 2.46
C ALA A 152 5.86 7.23 2.44
N MET A 153 5.50 5.98 2.12
CA MET A 153 6.47 4.88 1.98
C MET A 153 7.50 5.14 0.90
N LEU A 154 7.07 5.66 -0.26
CA LEU A 154 7.96 6.04 -1.36
C LEU A 154 8.93 7.15 -0.94
N LEU A 155 8.49 8.14 -0.15
CA LEU A 155 9.37 9.20 0.36
C LEU A 155 10.34 8.70 1.44
N GLN A 156 9.88 7.84 2.36
CA GLN A 156 10.70 7.39 3.49
C GLN A 156 11.81 6.43 3.06
N THR A 157 11.51 5.56 2.10
CA THR A 157 12.44 4.49 1.67
C THR A 157 13.08 4.79 0.32
N GLY A 158 12.63 5.83 -0.37
CA GLY A 158 13.05 6.18 -1.72
C GLY A 158 14.45 6.75 -1.80
N GLU A 159 15.10 6.43 -2.92
CA GLU A 159 16.28 7.16 -3.36
C GLU A 159 15.93 8.61 -3.71
N PRO A 160 16.91 9.53 -3.77
CA PRO A 160 16.66 10.94 -4.05
C PRO A 160 15.80 11.20 -5.30
N GLU A 161 16.00 10.41 -6.37
CA GLU A 161 15.19 10.50 -7.60
C GLU A 161 13.72 10.14 -7.35
N THR A 162 13.45 9.04 -6.64
CA THR A 162 12.08 8.67 -6.25
C THR A 162 11.43 9.79 -5.43
N LYS A 163 12.16 10.34 -4.45
CA LYS A 163 11.65 11.41 -3.60
C LYS A 163 11.27 12.64 -4.40
N LEU A 164 12.17 13.09 -5.28
CA LEU A 164 11.94 14.25 -6.14
C LEU A 164 10.70 14.03 -7.03
N ASN A 165 10.60 12.87 -7.68
CA ASN A 165 9.44 12.53 -8.51
C ASN A 165 8.13 12.59 -7.74
N VAL A 166 8.09 12.08 -6.50
CA VAL A 166 6.89 12.17 -5.65
C VAL A 166 6.58 13.62 -5.27
N ILE A 167 7.57 14.39 -4.82
CA ILE A 167 7.39 15.79 -4.38
C ILE A 167 6.88 16.67 -5.51
N GLU A 168 7.43 16.53 -6.71
CA GLU A 168 7.03 17.33 -7.89
C GLU A 168 5.65 16.94 -8.43
N SER A 169 5.22 15.70 -8.23
CA SER A 169 3.97 15.19 -8.81
C SER A 169 2.72 15.43 -7.95
N ILE A 170 2.87 15.64 -6.65
CA ILE A 170 1.75 15.65 -5.70
C ILE A 170 1.40 17.08 -5.26
N ASN A 171 0.12 17.43 -5.31
CA ASN A 171 -0.36 18.74 -4.87
C ASN A 171 -0.31 18.88 -3.35
N LYS A 172 0.72 19.56 -2.84
CA LYS A 172 0.94 19.84 -1.42
C LYS A 172 -0.26 20.49 -0.73
N SER A 173 -0.88 21.50 -1.34
CA SER A 173 -2.04 22.18 -0.76
C SER A 173 -3.20 21.21 -0.55
N ARG A 174 -3.39 20.27 -1.49
CA ARG A 174 -4.41 19.24 -1.35
C ARG A 174 -4.09 18.26 -0.21
N VAL A 175 -2.82 17.85 -0.07
CA VAL A 175 -2.39 16.99 1.05
C VAL A 175 -2.65 17.68 2.40
N GLN A 176 -2.36 18.98 2.51
CA GLN A 176 -2.66 19.78 3.72
C GLN A 176 -4.15 19.78 4.04
N GLN A 177 -5.00 20.09 3.05
CA GLN A 177 -6.45 20.06 3.23
C GLN A 177 -6.95 18.69 3.71
N ILE A 178 -6.44 17.60 3.12
CA ILE A 178 -6.82 16.23 3.53
C ILE A 178 -6.40 15.97 4.99
N SER A 179 -5.22 16.44 5.40
CA SER A 179 -4.73 16.28 6.77
C SER A 179 -5.55 17.04 7.82
N GLU A 180 -6.16 18.16 7.43
CA GLU A 180 -6.99 18.99 8.30
C GLU A 180 -8.44 18.51 8.38
N MET A 181 -8.94 17.83 7.35
CA MET A 181 -10.33 17.37 7.26
C MET A 181 -10.57 16.02 7.96
N ARG A 182 -9.53 15.31 8.37
CA ARG A 182 -9.62 13.93 8.85
C ARG A 182 -9.12 13.77 10.28
N ASP A 183 -9.97 13.15 11.10
CA ASP A 183 -9.62 12.78 12.48
C ASP A 183 -8.79 11.48 12.56
N ASP A 184 -8.55 10.79 11.44
CA ASP A 184 -7.83 9.53 11.45
C ASP A 184 -6.31 9.73 11.57
N LYS A 185 -5.76 9.19 12.67
CA LYS A 185 -4.36 9.37 13.06
C LYS A 185 -3.37 8.88 12.00
N GLU A 186 -3.71 7.81 11.27
CA GLU A 186 -2.83 7.24 10.24
C GLU A 186 -2.71 8.15 9.01
N THR A 187 -3.82 8.73 8.54
CA THR A 187 -3.81 9.72 7.46
C THR A 187 -3.05 10.97 7.87
N ALA A 188 -3.31 11.48 9.07
CA ALA A 188 -2.60 12.65 9.58
C ALA A 188 -1.09 12.40 9.65
N ALA A 189 -0.66 11.23 10.14
CA ALA A 189 0.75 10.84 10.19
C ALA A 189 1.37 10.75 8.78
N SER A 190 0.68 10.08 7.84
CA SER A 190 1.16 9.93 6.46
C SER A 190 1.25 11.29 5.76
N ALA A 191 0.22 12.13 5.86
CA ALA A 191 0.19 13.46 5.28
C ALA A 191 1.29 14.37 5.86
N LYS A 192 1.54 14.28 7.18
CA LYS A 192 2.61 15.02 7.84
C LYS A 192 3.98 14.69 7.24
N ILE A 193 4.28 13.40 7.05
CA ILE A 193 5.54 12.97 6.40
C ILE A 193 5.68 13.60 5.01
N LEU A 194 4.61 13.58 4.19
CA LEU A 194 4.64 14.21 2.87
C LEU A 194 4.92 15.71 2.97
N ILE A 195 4.19 16.43 3.83
CA ILE A 195 4.30 17.88 3.97
C ILE A 195 5.71 18.27 4.44
N GLU A 196 6.29 17.52 5.39
CA GLU A 196 7.65 17.73 5.89
C GLU A 196 8.67 17.57 4.76
N GLU A 197 8.68 16.45 4.03
CA GLU A 197 9.62 16.24 2.92
C GLU A 197 9.45 17.30 1.81
N MET A 198 8.21 17.72 1.51
CA MET A 198 7.90 18.79 0.56
C MET A 198 8.29 20.21 1.03
N ASN A 199 8.77 20.39 2.26
CA ASN A 199 9.30 21.68 2.74
C ASN A 199 10.83 21.78 2.63
N TYR A 200 11.52 20.65 2.46
CA TYR A 200 12.99 20.59 2.40
C TYR A 200 13.57 20.57 0.98
N THR A 201 12.72 20.67 -0.03
CA THR A 201 13.07 20.73 -1.47
C THR A 201 12.76 22.12 -2.00
#